data_AF-A0AAQ6IUG4-F1
#
_entry.id   AF-A0AAQ6IUG4-F1
#
_cell.length_a   1.000
_cell.length_b   1.000
_cell.length_c   1.000
_cell.angle_alpha   90.00
_cell.angle_beta   90.00
_cell.angle_gamma   90.00
#
_symmetry.space_group_name_H-M   'P 1'
#
loop_
_entity.id
_entity.type
_entity.pdbx_description
1 polymer ?
#
loop_
_entity_poly.entity_id
_entity_poly.type
_entity_poly.pdbx_seq_one_letter_code
_entity_poly.pdbx_strand_id
1 'polypeptide(L)'
;MSRSTDWTPSLWVDSFNELLYDDNKLDYDDKWTLNFNYSQTHTLTKNERRKGWKVYCHYTTGHFRCDSCSRTWGSARVVVLFRYRLLKERGTVIMRPFGQACRSCDDNMYDLPGFSKKEVKQALLRLFAKIRKNCYNEEDEYDDDDGLSARSTKVWTKPHEETLCEACSLDICCQDDE
;
A
#
# COMPACT_ATOMS: atom_id res chain seq x y z
N MET A 1 16.82 -3.49 -16.93
CA MET A 1 17.06 -3.53 -15.47
C MET A 1 16.16 -4.61 -14.90
N SER A 2 16.71 -5.58 -14.16
CA SER A 2 15.90 -6.62 -13.49
C SER A 2 14.98 -5.96 -12.48
N ARG A 3 13.70 -6.34 -12.43
CA ARG A 3 12.75 -5.78 -11.46
C ARG A 3 12.97 -6.46 -10.11
N SER A 4 13.07 -5.68 -9.03
CA SER A 4 13.33 -6.19 -7.68
C SER A 4 12.20 -7.12 -7.24
N THR A 5 12.56 -8.34 -6.83
CA THR A 5 11.64 -9.32 -6.23
C THR A 5 11.63 -9.26 -4.71
N ASP A 6 12.62 -8.60 -4.13
CA ASP A 6 12.84 -8.63 -2.69
C ASP A 6 12.04 -7.50 -2.02
N TRP A 7 11.35 -7.85 -0.95
CA TRP A 7 10.70 -6.89 -0.06
C TRP A 7 11.74 -6.10 0.71
N THR A 8 11.78 -4.78 0.49
CA THR A 8 12.76 -3.87 1.10
C THR A 8 12.05 -2.79 1.92
N PRO A 9 11.86 -2.99 3.25
CA PRO A 9 11.23 -1.99 4.11
C PRO A 9 11.92 -0.63 4.10
N SER A 10 13.25 -0.60 4.03
CA SER A 10 14.03 0.64 4.01
C SER A 10 13.69 1.50 2.80
N LEU A 11 13.46 0.91 1.62
CA LEU A 11 13.05 1.65 0.43
C LEU A 11 11.78 2.47 0.65
N TRP A 12 10.82 1.93 1.42
CA TRP A 12 9.59 2.63 1.76
C TRP A 12 9.82 3.75 2.77
N VAL A 13 10.62 3.50 3.81
CA VAL A 13 10.96 4.52 4.82
C VAL A 13 11.77 5.65 4.20
N ASP A 14 12.78 5.33 3.40
CA ASP A 14 13.63 6.30 2.72
C ASP A 14 12.81 7.15 1.74
N SER A 15 11.97 6.50 0.92
CA SER A 15 11.10 7.23 -0.03
C SER A 15 10.04 8.07 0.69
N PHE A 16 9.55 7.63 1.85
CA PHE A 16 8.62 8.40 2.68
C PHE A 16 9.27 9.66 3.22
N ASN A 17 10.48 9.53 3.78
CA ASN A 17 11.23 10.65 4.32
C ASN A 17 11.67 11.62 3.20
N GLU A 18 12.11 11.11 2.05
CA GLU A 18 12.42 11.92 0.86
C GLU A 18 11.19 12.76 0.46
N LEU A 19 10.02 12.13 0.32
CA LEU A 19 8.78 12.84 -0.04
C LEU A 19 8.33 13.84 1.04
N LEU A 20 8.56 13.53 2.31
CA LEU A 20 8.14 14.35 3.44
C LEU A 20 9.04 15.57 3.63
N TYR A 21 10.35 15.37 3.69
CA TYR A 21 11.32 16.38 4.11
C TYR A 21 12.05 17.06 2.93
N ASP A 22 12.35 16.32 1.86
CA ASP A 22 13.07 16.89 0.72
C ASP A 22 12.09 17.55 -0.25
N ASP A 23 10.98 16.85 -0.56
CA ASP A 23 9.97 17.31 -1.51
C ASP A 23 8.81 18.10 -0.86
N ASN A 24 8.79 18.23 0.47
CA ASN A 24 7.77 18.95 1.27
C ASN A 24 6.32 18.61 0.88
N LYS A 25 6.01 17.34 0.64
CA LYS A 25 4.67 16.92 0.18
C LYS A 25 3.58 16.95 1.28
N LEU A 26 3.96 17.17 2.53
CA LEU A 26 3.09 17.36 3.70
C LEU A 26 3.67 18.46 4.60
N ASP A 27 3.54 19.71 4.17
CA ASP A 27 4.14 20.88 4.83
C ASP A 27 3.16 21.57 5.80
N TYR A 28 2.93 20.95 6.97
CA TYR A 28 2.03 21.47 8.01
C TYR A 28 2.68 21.55 9.39
N ASP A 29 4.01 21.62 9.47
CA ASP A 29 4.80 21.60 10.72
C ASP A 29 4.61 20.34 11.61
N ASP A 30 3.86 19.36 11.11
CA ASP A 30 3.60 18.10 11.81
C ASP A 30 4.65 17.04 11.50
N LYS A 31 4.96 16.23 12.51
CA LYS A 31 5.91 15.11 12.35
C LYS A 31 5.17 13.85 11.98
N TRP A 32 5.48 13.31 10.79
CA TRP A 32 4.93 12.05 10.30
C TRP A 32 5.95 10.92 10.38
N THR A 33 5.48 9.72 10.74
CA THR A 33 6.31 8.50 10.78
C THR A 33 5.64 7.37 10.03
N LEU A 34 6.44 6.56 9.34
CA LEU A 34 6.01 5.33 8.68
C LEU A 34 6.51 4.11 9.47
N ASN A 35 5.60 3.25 9.88
CA ASN A 35 5.87 2.02 10.61
C ASN A 35 5.26 0.82 9.88
N PHE A 36 5.69 -0.39 10.23
CA PHE A 36 5.17 -1.62 9.64
C PHE A 36 4.47 -2.48 10.69
N ASN A 37 3.32 -3.03 10.32
CA ASN A 37 2.66 -4.07 11.11
C ASN A 37 2.06 -5.10 10.16
N TYR A 38 2.69 -6.26 10.06
CA TYR A 38 2.30 -7.34 9.14
C TYR A 38 1.09 -8.15 9.62
N SER A 39 0.48 -7.83 10.77
CA SER A 39 -0.76 -8.46 11.24
C SER A 39 -1.97 -7.53 11.16
N GLN A 40 -1.80 -6.25 10.81
CA GLN A 40 -2.92 -5.31 10.74
C GLN A 40 -3.90 -5.66 9.60
N THR A 41 -5.18 -5.32 9.77
CA THR A 41 -6.24 -5.51 8.76
C THR A 41 -6.84 -4.17 8.32
N HIS A 42 -7.77 -4.15 7.37
CA HIS A 42 -8.49 -2.92 7.03
C HIS A 42 -9.54 -2.52 8.10
N THR A 43 -9.89 -3.42 9.02
CA THR A 43 -10.98 -3.19 9.98
C THR A 43 -10.52 -2.37 11.20
N LEU A 44 -11.11 -1.18 11.39
CA LEU A 44 -10.92 -0.39 12.60
C LEU A 44 -12.04 -0.62 13.61
N THR A 45 -11.65 -0.85 14.87
CA THR A 45 -12.58 -0.86 16.01
C THR A 45 -13.20 0.52 16.23
N LYS A 46 -14.33 0.59 16.93
CA LYS A 46 -14.98 1.86 17.30
C LYS A 46 -14.03 2.80 18.05
N ASN A 47 -13.18 2.25 18.93
CA ASN A 47 -12.22 3.04 19.68
C ASN A 47 -11.09 3.59 18.80
N GLU A 48 -10.60 2.81 17.83
CA GLU A 48 -9.60 3.30 16.88
C GLU A 48 -10.15 4.42 16.01
N ARG A 49 -11.36 4.28 15.48
CA ARG A 49 -12.04 5.34 14.72
C ARG A 49 -12.19 6.63 15.55
N ARG A 50 -12.63 6.51 16.81
CA ARG A 50 -12.71 7.65 17.75
C ARG A 50 -11.35 8.31 18.02
N LYS A 51 -10.26 7.54 17.93
CA LYS A 51 -8.88 8.05 18.04
C LYS A 51 -8.33 8.59 16.72
N GLY A 52 -9.18 8.81 15.72
CA GLY A 52 -8.85 9.43 14.44
C GLY A 52 -8.14 8.51 13.45
N TRP A 53 -8.10 7.19 13.70
CA TRP A 53 -7.56 6.24 12.71
C TRP A 53 -8.44 6.19 11.48
N LYS A 54 -7.76 6.19 10.33
CA LYS A 54 -8.31 6.06 9.00
C LYS A 54 -7.57 4.95 8.26
N VAL A 55 -8.20 4.42 7.22
CA VAL A 55 -7.67 3.32 6.41
C VAL A 55 -7.64 3.76 4.97
N TYR A 56 -6.61 3.35 4.25
CA TYR A 56 -6.49 3.51 2.81
C TYR A 56 -5.79 2.28 2.23
N CYS A 57 -6.39 1.67 1.22
CA CYS A 57 -5.79 0.58 0.44
C CYS A 57 -5.32 1.12 -0.90
N HIS A 58 -4.12 0.72 -1.32
CA HIS A 58 -3.57 1.07 -2.62
C HIS A 58 -3.24 -0.18 -3.42
N TYR A 59 -3.65 -0.21 -4.68
CA TYR A 59 -3.28 -1.26 -5.63
C TYR A 59 -2.09 -0.79 -6.47
N THR A 60 -1.05 -1.61 -6.53
CA THR A 60 0.17 -1.31 -7.30
C THR A 60 0.73 -2.59 -7.94
N THR A 61 1.78 -2.44 -8.75
CA THR A 61 2.48 -3.57 -9.35
C THR A 61 3.65 -4.01 -8.46
N GLY A 62 3.87 -5.32 -8.37
CA GLY A 62 4.95 -5.90 -7.58
C GLY A 62 5.48 -7.19 -8.21
N HIS A 63 6.65 -7.63 -7.76
CA HIS A 63 7.26 -8.89 -8.19
C HIS A 63 7.52 -9.74 -6.98
N PHE A 64 7.31 -11.03 -7.11
CA PHE A 64 7.45 -12.00 -6.05
C PHE A 64 8.55 -12.98 -6.42
N ARG A 65 9.16 -13.56 -5.40
CA ARG A 65 10.04 -14.70 -5.51
C ARG A 65 9.63 -15.68 -4.43
N CYS A 66 9.36 -16.92 -4.84
CA CYS A 66 9.03 -17.98 -3.90
C CYS A 66 10.29 -18.42 -3.15
N ASP A 67 10.24 -18.41 -1.82
CA ASP A 67 11.35 -18.86 -0.99
C ASP A 67 11.61 -20.37 -1.16
N SER A 68 10.56 -21.17 -1.36
CA SER A 68 10.63 -22.64 -1.50
C SER A 68 11.24 -23.09 -2.83
N CYS A 69 10.80 -22.53 -3.96
CA CYS A 69 11.20 -23.01 -5.30
C CYS A 69 11.95 -21.98 -6.15
N SER A 70 12.25 -20.79 -5.61
CA SER A 70 12.95 -19.69 -6.30
C SER A 70 12.31 -19.18 -7.59
N ARG A 71 11.10 -19.63 -7.94
CA ARG A 71 10.34 -19.09 -9.07
C ARG A 71 9.95 -17.66 -8.79
N THR A 72 9.96 -16.83 -9.83
CA THR A 72 9.55 -15.43 -9.76
C THR A 72 8.32 -15.19 -10.62
N TRP A 73 7.46 -14.28 -10.19
CA TRP A 73 6.30 -13.83 -10.97
C TRP A 73 6.02 -12.36 -10.69
N GLY A 74 5.40 -11.69 -11.65
CA GLY A 74 4.90 -10.33 -11.47
C GLY A 74 3.41 -10.36 -11.18
N SER A 75 2.94 -9.38 -10.42
CA SER A 75 1.51 -9.10 -10.26
C SER A 75 1.23 -7.63 -10.53
N ALA A 76 0.16 -7.37 -11.28
CA ALA A 76 -0.34 -6.02 -11.51
C ALA A 76 -1.29 -5.53 -10.40
N ARG A 77 -1.67 -6.42 -9.47
CA ARG A 77 -2.59 -6.13 -8.36
C ARG A 77 -1.99 -6.66 -7.06
N VAL A 78 -1.06 -5.88 -6.51
CA VAL A 78 -0.54 -6.04 -5.16
C VAL A 78 -1.22 -5.00 -4.27
N VAL A 79 -1.77 -5.45 -3.14
CA VAL A 79 -2.45 -4.56 -2.18
C VAL A 79 -1.46 -4.09 -1.14
N VAL A 80 -1.42 -2.78 -0.91
CA VAL A 80 -0.72 -2.16 0.21
C VAL A 80 -1.75 -1.42 1.07
N LEU A 81 -1.88 -1.84 2.32
CA LEU A 81 -2.78 -1.24 3.30
C LEU A 81 -2.03 -0.24 4.15
N PHE A 82 -2.65 0.92 4.31
CA PHE A 82 -2.21 1.98 5.19
C PHE A 82 -3.29 2.26 6.23
N ARG A 83 -2.92 2.15 7.50
CA ARG A 83 -3.64 2.81 8.60
C ARG A 83 -2.91 4.09 8.93
N TYR A 84 -3.63 5.19 9.06
CA TYR A 84 -3.01 6.47 9.38
C TYR A 84 -3.88 7.32 10.29
N ARG A 85 -3.25 8.22 11.03
CA ARG A 85 -3.91 9.25 11.82
C ARG A 85 -2.97 10.41 12.09
N LEU A 86 -3.57 11.57 12.33
CA LEU A 86 -2.92 12.71 12.96
C LEU A 86 -3.52 12.86 14.36
N LEU A 87 -2.67 12.96 15.38
CA LEU A 87 -3.11 13.25 16.74
C LEU A 87 -2.26 14.37 17.31
N LYS A 88 -2.89 15.54 17.55
CA LYS A 88 -2.18 16.80 17.81
C LYS A 88 -1.26 17.07 16.62
N GLU A 89 0.05 17.14 16.84
CA GLU A 89 1.06 17.45 15.81
C GLU A 89 1.90 16.22 15.40
N ARG A 90 1.39 15.01 15.71
CA ARG A 90 2.10 13.76 15.45
C ARG A 90 1.28 12.86 14.56
N GLY A 91 1.74 12.75 13.32
CA GLY A 91 1.23 11.83 12.32
C GLY A 91 1.84 10.44 12.46
N THR A 92 1.01 9.41 12.33
CA THR A 92 1.44 8.02 12.32
C THR A 92 0.82 7.31 11.13
N VAL A 93 1.67 6.64 10.35
CA VAL A 93 1.27 5.68 9.32
C VAL A 93 1.77 4.30 9.73
N ILE A 94 0.90 3.30 9.60
CA ILE A 94 1.23 1.88 9.74
C ILE A 94 0.91 1.21 8.41
N MET A 95 1.89 0.59 7.79
CA MET A 95 1.78 -0.06 6.48
C MET A 95 1.84 -1.58 6.60
N ARG A 96 1.09 -2.26 5.73
CA ARG A 96 1.23 -3.69 5.44
C ARG A 96 1.14 -3.93 3.92
N PRO A 97 2.20 -4.42 3.27
CA PRO A 97 2.05 -5.07 1.97
C PRO A 97 1.42 -6.45 2.16
N PHE A 98 0.58 -6.88 1.21
CA PHE A 98 0.03 -8.23 1.17
C PHE A 98 0.80 -9.10 0.17
N GLY A 99 1.04 -10.35 0.56
CA GLY A 99 1.76 -11.33 -0.21
C GLY A 99 0.91 -12.09 -1.22
N GLN A 100 1.59 -12.93 -2.02
CA GLN A 100 0.96 -13.90 -2.90
C GLN A 100 1.59 -15.27 -2.73
N ALA A 101 0.76 -16.32 -2.80
CA ALA A 101 1.21 -17.70 -2.72
C ALA A 101 1.79 -18.15 -4.06
N CYS A 102 2.83 -18.98 -4.01
CA CYS A 102 3.43 -19.52 -5.22
C CYS A 102 2.50 -20.54 -5.88
N ARG A 103 2.14 -20.32 -7.15
CA ARG A 103 1.30 -21.25 -7.93
C ARG A 103 1.85 -22.69 -8.05
N SER A 104 3.16 -22.86 -7.90
CA SER A 104 3.83 -24.16 -8.08
C SER A 104 4.02 -24.92 -6.77
N CYS A 105 3.86 -24.24 -5.63
CA CYS A 105 4.03 -24.82 -4.31
C CYS A 105 2.67 -24.92 -3.63
N ASP A 106 2.46 -25.98 -2.86
CA ASP A 106 1.27 -26.16 -2.01
C ASP A 106 1.69 -26.02 -0.54
N ASP A 107 2.44 -24.95 -0.24
CA ASP A 107 2.94 -24.66 1.11
C ASP A 107 2.04 -23.71 1.90
N ASN A 108 0.99 -23.17 1.26
CA ASN A 108 0.04 -22.22 1.82
C ASN A 108 0.71 -21.00 2.49
N MET A 109 1.92 -20.65 2.03
CA MET A 109 2.67 -19.48 2.48
C MET A 109 2.55 -18.35 1.47
N TYR A 110 2.58 -17.11 1.97
CA TYR A 110 2.55 -15.91 1.14
C TYR A 110 3.94 -15.28 1.09
N ASP A 111 4.48 -15.14 -0.12
CA ASP A 111 5.72 -14.41 -0.34
C ASP A 111 5.42 -12.90 -0.41
N LEU A 112 6.28 -12.08 0.21
CA LEU A 112 6.13 -10.63 0.17
C LEU A 112 6.59 -10.05 -1.18
N PRO A 113 5.95 -8.98 -1.66
CA PRO A 113 6.28 -8.34 -2.93
C PRO A 113 7.53 -7.46 -2.83
N GLY A 114 8.39 -7.55 -3.85
CA GLY A 114 9.34 -6.52 -4.21
C GLY A 114 8.72 -5.41 -5.06
N PHE A 115 9.12 -4.17 -4.79
CA PHE A 115 8.63 -2.97 -5.46
C PHE A 115 9.76 -2.18 -6.12
N SER A 116 9.43 -1.49 -7.21
CA SER A 116 10.33 -0.47 -7.75
C SER A 116 10.17 0.86 -6.99
N LYS A 117 11.22 1.69 -6.95
CA LYS A 117 11.15 3.03 -6.32
C LYS A 117 10.00 3.89 -6.89
N LYS A 118 9.68 3.74 -8.18
CA LYS A 118 8.56 4.45 -8.83
C LYS A 118 7.21 4.07 -8.20
N GLU A 119 6.94 2.77 -8.06
CA GLU A 119 5.69 2.27 -7.47
C GLU A 119 5.56 2.68 -6.00
N VAL A 120 6.66 2.59 -5.23
CA VAL A 120 6.72 3.07 -3.85
C VAL A 120 6.35 4.55 -3.75
N LYS A 121 7.02 5.43 -4.52
CA LYS A 121 6.70 6.86 -4.52
C LYS A 121 5.26 7.14 -4.93
N GLN A 122 4.75 6.44 -5.94
CA GLN A 122 3.37 6.63 -6.39
C GLN A 122 2.34 6.26 -5.31
N ALA A 123 2.55 5.15 -4.60
CA ALA A 123 1.71 4.72 -3.49
C ALA A 123 1.72 5.75 -2.34
N LEU A 124 2.90 6.23 -1.97
CA LEU A 124 3.08 7.23 -0.91
C LEU A 124 2.48 8.59 -1.26
N LEU A 125 2.61 9.05 -2.51
CA LEU A 125 1.97 10.30 -2.96
C LEU A 125 0.44 10.21 -2.87
N ARG A 126 -0.15 9.05 -3.18
CA ARG A 126 -1.60 8.84 -3.03
C ARG A 126 -2.01 8.78 -1.56
N LEU A 127 -1.21 8.15 -0.70
CA LEU A 127 -1.41 8.20 0.75
C LEU A 127 -1.37 9.65 1.25
N PHE A 128 -0.40 10.45 0.81
CA PHE A 128 -0.26 11.85 1.24
C PHE A 128 -1.46 12.70 0.81
N ALA A 129 -2.00 12.48 -0.39
CA ALA A 129 -3.25 13.10 -0.79
C ALA A 129 -4.40 12.74 0.16
N LYS A 130 -4.55 11.46 0.53
CA LYS A 130 -5.55 11.05 1.54
C LYS A 130 -5.29 11.65 2.92
N ILE A 131 -4.02 11.87 3.32
CA ILE A 131 -3.67 12.56 4.57
C ILE A 131 -4.07 14.04 4.50
N ARG A 132 -3.76 14.76 3.42
CA ARG A 132 -4.16 16.17 3.23
C ARG A 132 -5.66 16.36 3.31
N LYS A 133 -6.41 15.59 2.51
CA LYS A 133 -7.87 15.58 2.54
C LYS A 133 -8.41 15.30 3.94
N ASN A 134 -7.99 14.20 4.55
CA ASN A 134 -8.68 13.67 5.72
C ASN A 134 -8.14 14.16 7.09
N CYS A 135 -6.94 14.73 7.15
CA CYS A 135 -6.35 15.23 8.40
C CYS A 135 -6.23 16.76 8.43
N TYR A 136 -6.12 17.41 7.27
CA TYR A 136 -5.94 18.86 7.16
C TYR A 136 -7.14 19.57 6.50
N ASN A 137 -8.15 18.82 6.06
CA ASN A 137 -9.35 19.33 5.39
C ASN A 137 -9.00 20.17 4.15
N GLU A 138 -7.94 19.83 3.44
CA GLU A 138 -7.74 20.40 2.11
C GLU A 138 -8.80 19.86 1.17
N GLU A 139 -9.54 20.78 0.55
CA GLU A 139 -10.43 20.47 -0.56
C GLU A 139 -9.56 20.09 -1.74
N ASP A 140 -9.75 18.86 -2.24
CA ASP A 140 -9.13 18.48 -3.50
C ASP A 140 -9.78 19.33 -4.62
N GLU A 141 -9.04 20.22 -5.28
CA GLU A 141 -9.48 20.79 -6.59
C GLU A 141 -9.69 19.70 -7.66
N TYR A 142 -9.24 18.49 -7.36
CA TYR A 142 -9.45 17.27 -8.13
C TYR A 142 -10.13 16.24 -7.23
N ASP A 143 -11.40 16.47 -6.93
CA ASP A 143 -12.29 15.44 -6.39
C ASP A 143 -12.49 14.36 -7.45
N ASP A 144 -11.46 13.53 -7.64
CA ASP A 144 -11.58 12.23 -8.26
C ASP A 144 -11.96 11.27 -7.13
N ASP A 145 -13.19 11.46 -6.65
CA ASP A 145 -13.96 10.50 -5.86
C ASP A 145 -14.55 9.40 -6.77
N ASP A 146 -13.80 8.94 -7.78
CA ASP A 146 -14.27 7.86 -8.63
C ASP A 146 -13.12 7.09 -9.26
N GLY A 147 -12.78 5.96 -8.65
CA GLY A 147 -12.19 4.86 -9.40
C GLY A 147 -10.67 4.83 -9.49
N LEU A 148 -10.12 3.96 -8.63
CA LEU A 148 -9.03 3.06 -8.98
C LEU A 148 -7.66 3.72 -9.26
N SER A 149 -6.70 3.30 -8.41
CA SER A 149 -5.31 3.05 -8.81
C SER A 149 -5.14 3.00 -10.32
N ALA A 150 -4.47 4.02 -10.86
CA ALA A 150 -3.87 4.05 -12.19
C ALA A 150 -4.44 2.97 -13.10
N ARG A 151 -5.57 3.25 -13.76
CA ARG A 151 -6.10 2.44 -14.85
C ARG A 151 -4.94 2.15 -15.79
N SER A 152 -4.33 0.98 -15.57
CA SER A 152 -3.12 0.56 -16.24
C SER A 152 -3.47 0.62 -17.73
N THR A 153 -2.73 1.43 -18.47
CA THR A 153 -2.71 1.43 -19.94
C THR A 153 -2.78 -0.02 -20.39
N LYS A 154 -3.96 -0.49 -20.83
CA LYS A 154 -4.31 -1.90 -21.14
C LYS A 154 -3.07 -2.77 -21.38
N VAL A 155 -2.44 -3.26 -20.32
CA VAL A 155 -1.46 -4.32 -20.39
C VAL A 155 -2.30 -5.55 -20.14
N TRP A 156 -2.36 -6.42 -21.15
CA TRP A 156 -3.04 -7.70 -21.09
C TRP A 156 -2.34 -8.58 -20.04
N THR A 157 -2.63 -8.30 -18.77
CA THR A 157 -2.21 -9.09 -17.64
C THR A 157 -3.25 -10.18 -17.46
N LYS A 158 -2.78 -11.37 -17.09
CA LYS A 158 -3.67 -12.48 -16.74
C LYS A 158 -4.64 -12.01 -15.64
N PRO A 159 -5.86 -12.57 -15.57
CA PRO A 159 -6.80 -12.25 -14.51
C PRO A 159 -6.13 -12.42 -13.14
N HIS A 160 -6.49 -11.55 -12.20
CA HIS A 160 -6.00 -11.62 -10.82
C HIS A 160 -6.36 -12.99 -10.22
N GLU A 161 -5.35 -13.76 -9.81
CA GLU A 161 -5.55 -15.09 -9.21
C GLU A 161 -5.91 -14.93 -7.72
N GLU A 162 -7.18 -14.67 -7.42
CA GLU A 162 -7.70 -14.36 -6.07
C GLU A 162 -7.32 -15.42 -5.03
N THR A 163 -7.33 -16.71 -5.42
CA THR A 163 -6.99 -17.83 -4.54
C THR A 163 -5.54 -17.82 -4.06
N LEU A 164 -4.65 -17.10 -4.77
CA LEU A 164 -3.24 -16.95 -4.40
C LEU A 164 -2.96 -15.60 -3.73
N CYS A 165 -3.95 -14.71 -3.58
CA CYS A 165 -3.75 -13.39 -3.03
C CYS A 165 -4.12 -13.33 -1.54
N GLU A 166 -3.16 -12.97 -0.69
CA GLU A 166 -3.39 -12.83 0.75
C GLU A 166 -4.49 -11.80 1.04
N ALA A 167 -4.52 -10.69 0.32
CA ALA A 167 -5.53 -9.66 0.49
C ALA A 167 -6.95 -10.13 0.11
N CYS A 168 -7.09 -11.00 -0.90
CA CYS A 168 -8.39 -11.62 -1.23
C CYS A 168 -8.85 -12.55 -0.11
N SER A 169 -7.93 -13.35 0.46
CA SER A 169 -8.25 -14.26 1.57
C SER A 169 -8.74 -13.54 2.85
N LEU A 170 -8.54 -12.22 2.93
CA LEU A 170 -8.92 -11.35 4.04
C LEU A 170 -10.03 -10.35 3.66
N ASP A 171 -10.65 -10.50 2.49
CA ASP A 171 -11.70 -9.62 1.95
C ASP A 171 -11.26 -8.14 1.82
N ILE A 172 -9.96 -7.90 1.55
CA ILE A 172 -9.39 -6.56 1.38
C ILE A 172 -9.28 -6.18 -0.10
N CYS A 173 -8.97 -7.16 -0.97
CA CYS A 173 -8.67 -6.89 -2.38
C CYS A 173 -9.90 -6.50 -3.21
N CYS A 174 -11.10 -6.90 -2.77
CA CYS A 174 -12.37 -6.74 -3.47
C CYS A 174 -13.19 -5.54 -2.97
N GLN A 175 -12.57 -4.63 -2.23
CA GLN A 175 -13.13 -3.30 -2.01
C GLN A 175 -12.92 -2.50 -3.30
N ASP A 176 -13.68 -2.88 -4.32
CA ASP A 176 -14.12 -1.95 -5.35
C ASP A 176 -15.27 -1.21 -4.67
N ASP A 177 -15.02 0.04 -4.29
CA ASP A 177 -16.00 0.86 -3.56
C ASP A 177 -17.28 1.03 -4.40
N GLU A 178 -18.43 0.89 -3.74
CA GLU A 178 -19.73 1.42 -4.19
C GLU A 178 -19.67 2.93 -4.38
#